data_AF-A0AAN7IAX9-F1
#
_entry.id   AF-A0AAN7IAX9-F1
#
_cell.length_a   1.000
_cell.length_b   1.000
_cell.length_c   1.000
_cell.angle_alpha   90.00
_cell.angle_beta   90.00
_cell.angle_gamma   90.00
#
_symmetry.space_group_name_H-M   'P 1'
#
loop_
_entity.id
_entity.type
_entity.pdbx_description
1 polymer ?
#
loop_
_entity_poly.entity_id
_entity_poly.type
_entity_poly.pdbx_seq_one_letter_code
_entity_poly.pdbx_strand_id
1 'polypeptide(L)' 'MAQGIGNAIVVSVPLLGLLHRENVWAATYTVGDAGGWTFNVVGWPNGKTFKTGDVLVFNYNPTEQNMWLL' A
#
# COMPACT_ATOMS: atom_id res chain seq x y z
N MET A 1 30.68 -28.76 30.98
CA MET A 1 30.24 -27.39 30.62
C MET A 1 29.84 -27.38 29.15
N ALA A 2 28.60 -27.77 28.83
CA ALA A 2 28.09 -27.84 27.46
C ALA A 2 26.74 -27.09 27.31
N GLN A 3 26.45 -26.17 28.25
CA GLN A 3 25.15 -25.51 28.40
C GLN A 3 25.13 -24.06 27.89
N GLY A 4 26.23 -23.57 27.31
CA GLY A 4 26.34 -22.19 26.82
C GLY A 4 25.80 -21.97 25.41
N ILE A 5 25.95 -22.97 24.52
CA ILE A 5 25.67 -22.80 23.09
C ILE A 5 24.18 -23.00 22.80
N GLY A 6 23.53 -23.97 23.46
CA GLY A 6 22.10 -24.24 23.29
C GLY A 6 21.24 -23.03 23.65
N ASN A 7 21.46 -22.43 24.82
CA ASN A 7 20.68 -21.27 25.28
C ASN A 7 20.86 -20.04 24.36
N ALA A 8 22.06 -19.80 23.85
CA ALA A 8 22.31 -18.70 22.92
C ALA A 8 21.57 -18.89 21.58
N ILE A 9 21.48 -20.12 21.07
CA ILE A 9 20.72 -20.45 19.85
C ILE A 9 19.22 -20.31 20.11
N VAL A 10 18.72 -20.80 21.25
CA VAL A 10 17.29 -20.69 21.61
C VAL A 10 16.84 -19.24 21.77
N VAL A 11 17.72 -18.32 22.18
CA VAL A 11 17.38 -16.89 22.30
C VAL A 11 17.57 -16.13 20.98
N SER A 12 18.62 -16.45 20.21
CA SER A 12 18.95 -15.72 18.97
C SER A 12 17.95 -16.00 17.84
N VAL A 13 17.52 -17.24 17.64
CA VAL A 13 16.57 -17.60 16.57
C VAL A 13 15.22 -16.87 16.69
N PRO A 14 14.52 -16.84 17.85
CA PRO A 14 13.29 -16.09 17.98
C PRO A 14 13.52 -14.57 17.92
N LEU A 15 14.64 -14.06 18.43
CA LEU A 15 14.98 -12.64 18.35
C LEU A 15 15.17 -12.18 16.89
N LEU A 16 15.83 -12.99 16.03
CA LEU A 16 15.93 -12.71 14.60
C LEU A 16 14.58 -12.84 13.87
N GLY A 17 13.70 -13.74 14.32
CA GLY A 17 12.33 -13.87 13.79
C GLY A 17 11.45 -12.65 14.10
N LEU A 18 11.62 -12.04 15.28
CA LEU A 18 10.94 -10.79 15.67
C LEU A 18 11.38 -9.58 14.83
N LEU A 19 12.62 -9.60 14.31
CA LEU A 19 13.16 -8.55 13.44
C LEU A 19 12.71 -8.69 11.97
N HIS A 20 12.22 -9.86 11.55
CA HIS A 20 11.70 -10.12 10.19
C HIS A 20 10.24 -9.70 9.96
N ARG A 21 9.72 -8.75 10.75
CA ARG A 21 8.38 -8.20 10.52
C ARG A 21 8.36 -7.47 9.18
N GLU A 22 7.73 -8.07 8.18
CA GLU A 22 7.40 -7.39 6.93
C GLU A 22 6.48 -6.20 7.25
N ASN A 23 7.02 -4.99 7.12
CA ASN A 23 6.21 -3.78 7.22
C ASN A 23 5.31 -3.72 5.98
N VAL A 24 4.04 -4.13 6.14
CA VAL A 24 3.01 -3.89 5.13
C VAL A 24 2.57 -2.43 5.26
N TRP A 25 3.33 -1.54 4.63
CA TRP A 25 2.89 -0.16 4.46
C TRP A 25 1.88 -0.13 3.32
N ALA A 26 0.62 0.17 3.67
CA ALA A 26 -0.41 0.50 2.71
C ALA A 26 -0.03 1.77 1.95
N ALA A 27 0.07 1.70 0.63
CA ALA A 27 0.31 2.85 -0.23
C ALA A 27 -1.03 3.53 -0.58
N THR A 28 -1.02 4.86 -0.61
CA THR A 28 -2.18 5.64 -1.04
C THR A 28 -1.93 6.18 -2.45
N TYR A 29 -2.84 5.89 -3.37
CA TYR A 29 -2.76 6.30 -4.76
C TYR A 29 -3.96 7.19 -5.11
N THR A 30 -3.69 8.44 -5.51
CA THR A 30 -4.73 9.34 -6.02
C THR A 30 -5.00 9.05 -7.48
N VAL A 31 -6.24 8.69 -7.80
CA VAL A 31 -6.61 8.30 -9.16
C VAL A 31 -6.61 9.52 -10.08
N GLY A 32 -5.88 9.43 -11.18
CA GLY A 32 -5.62 10.56 -12.08
C GLY A 32 -4.48 11.49 -11.60
N ASP A 33 -3.77 11.13 -10.54
CA ASP A 33 -2.67 11.90 -9.94
C ASP A 33 -3.07 13.37 -9.71
N ALA A 34 -2.36 14.34 -10.30
CA ALA A 34 -2.69 15.77 -10.18
C ALA A 34 -3.96 16.20 -10.95
N GLY A 35 -4.40 15.39 -11.93
CA GLY A 35 -5.57 15.68 -12.76
C GLY A 35 -6.90 15.25 -12.15
N GLY A 36 -6.87 14.45 -11.07
CA GLY A 36 -8.08 13.92 -10.43
C GLY A 36 -8.85 12.90 -11.28
N TRP A 37 -9.96 12.42 -10.74
CA TRP A 37 -10.86 11.47 -11.38
C TRP A 37 -11.78 12.17 -12.38
N THR A 38 -11.32 12.26 -13.63
CA THR A 38 -12.06 12.84 -14.77
C THR A 38 -12.03 11.90 -15.98
N PHE A 39 -12.66 12.30 -17.09
CA PHE A 39 -12.61 11.56 -18.35
C PHE A 39 -11.15 11.41 -18.81
N ASN A 40 -10.80 10.25 -19.38
CA ASN A 40 -9.44 9.90 -19.87
C ASN A 40 -8.40 9.43 -18.82
N VAL A 41 -8.81 9.04 -17.60
CA VAL A 41 -7.91 8.39 -16.62
C VAL A 41 -7.69 6.89 -16.86
N VAL A 42 -8.15 6.33 -17.99
CA VAL A 42 -8.07 4.90 -18.32
C VAL A 42 -6.62 4.39 -18.38
N GLY A 43 -5.67 5.26 -18.75
CA GLY A 43 -4.24 4.93 -18.77
C GLY A 43 -3.52 5.07 -17.42
N TRP A 44 -4.17 5.66 -16.41
CA TRP A 44 -3.56 5.91 -15.10
C TRP A 44 -3.03 4.66 -14.37
N PRO A 45 -3.68 3.48 -14.39
CA PRO A 45 -3.15 2.31 -13.69
C PRO A 45 -1.91 1.69 -14.38
N ASN A 46 -1.55 2.12 -15.61
CA ASN A 46 -0.42 1.53 -16.33
C ASN A 46 0.90 1.78 -15.60
N GLY A 47 1.63 0.68 -15.34
CA GLY A 47 2.91 0.72 -14.62
C GLY A 47 2.79 0.83 -13.10
N LYS A 48 1.56 0.82 -12.53
CA LYS A 48 1.35 0.78 -11.08
C LYS A 48 1.11 -0.66 -10.61
N THR A 49 1.62 -0.99 -9.43
CA THR A 49 1.40 -2.29 -8.79
C THR A 49 0.65 -2.06 -7.48
N PHE A 50 -0.56 -2.59 -7.41
CA PHE A 50 -1.39 -2.52 -6.21
C PHE A 50 -1.17 -3.76 -5.36
N LYS A 51 -1.01 -3.54 -4.06
CA LYS A 51 -0.91 -4.58 -3.05
C LYS A 51 -2.16 -4.55 -2.17
N THR A 52 -2.48 -5.69 -1.57
CA THR A 52 -3.56 -5.75 -0.59
C THR A 52 -3.28 -4.79 0.55
N GLY A 53 -4.25 -3.93 0.85
CA GLY A 53 -4.12 -2.88 1.85
C GLY A 53 -3.90 -1.48 1.26
N ASP A 54 -3.54 -1.36 -0.01
CA ASP A 54 -3.42 -0.06 -0.68
C ASP A 54 -4.77 0.65 -0.81
N VAL A 55 -4.74 1.98 -0.77
CA VAL A 55 -5.93 2.84 -0.82
C VAL A 55 -5.94 3.64 -2.13
N LEU A 56 -7.06 3.57 -2.86
CA LEU A 56 -7.31 4.36 -4.06
C LEU A 56 -8.20 5.55 -3.71
N VAL A 57 -7.70 6.77 -3.90
CA VAL A 57 -8.42 8.01 -3.60
C VAL A 57 -9.01 8.59 -4.88
N PHE A 58 -10.33 8.67 -4.94
CA PHE A 58 -11.08 9.21 -6.08
C PHE A 58 -11.52 10.64 -5.78
N ASN A 59 -10.77 11.61 -6.31
CA ASN A 59 -11.11 13.02 -6.20
C ASN A 59 -11.80 13.49 -7.48
N TYR A 60 -13.08 13.84 -7.43
CA TYR A 60 -13.82 14.38 -8.56
C TYR A 60 -14.25 15.82 -8.28
N ASN A 61 -14.36 16.63 -9.33
CA ASN A 61 -14.94 17.97 -9.23
C ASN A 61 -16.47 17.85 -9.25
N PRO A 62 -17.18 18.16 -8.15
CA PRO A 62 -18.64 18.01 -8.09
C PRO A 62 -19.38 18.99 -9.03
N THR A 63 -18.73 20.04 -9.51
CA THR A 63 -19.35 21.04 -10.40
C THR A 63 -19.48 20.55 -11.86
N GLU A 64 -18.65 19.60 -12.28
CA GLU A 64 -18.64 19.07 -13.66
C GLU A 64 -19.72 17.99 -13.90
N GLN A 65 -20.41 17.55 -12.84
CA GLN A 65 -21.44 16.52 -12.91
C GLN A 65 -22.87 17.08 -12.99
N ASN A 66 -23.05 18.41 -12.98
CA ASN A 66 -24.37 19.04 -12.93
C ASN A 66 -25.08 19.23 -14.30
N MET A 67 -24.69 18.48 -15.34
CA MET A 67 -25.25 18.63 -16.70
C MET A 67 -26.10 17.44 -17.19
N TRP A 68 -26.39 16.45 -16.33
CA TRP A 68 -27.14 15.23 -16.71
C TRP A 68 -28.64 15.23 -16.36
N LEU A 69 -29.25 16.40 -16.16
CA LEU A 69 -30.71 16.52 -16.05
C LEU A 69 -31.22 17.54 -17.07
N LEU A 70 -31.61 17.03 -18.23
CA LEU A 70 -32.46 17.71 -19.22
C LEU A 70 -33.48 16.71 -19.75
#